data_AF-A0A8H6SRK1-F1
#
_entry.id   AF-A0A8H6SRK1-F1
#
_cell.length_a   1.000
_cell.length_b   1.000
_cell.length_c   1.000
_cell.angle_alpha   90.00
_cell.angle_beta   90.00
_cell.angle_gamma   90.00
#
_symmetry.space_group_name_H-M   'P 1'
#
loop_
_entity.id
_entity.type
_entity.pdbx_description
1 polymer ?
#
loop_
_entity_poly.entity_id
_entity_poly.type
_entity_poly.pdbx_seq_one_letter_code
_entity_poly.pdbx_strand_id
1 'polypeptide(L)'
;MTDEQEMSTCSGLAALDHANSKFSCGYSVTGVGMGVCARHEFVLPNGVGDLQAGERYSNMDYIFASFMRHIDTALRKIISYDIVCQWIKKLLERLAKLPSLVRLQLALGLVRFAIPKMHIKGHLILCQILFSLMLILGSGMTDGEGIERPWSMIGGLSGSTRVSALLRRRLDKAHAELAVQEEAFQQLTIGHADRVPDWKKQVDDFETDNTNSNPYESKSTGLSEAAVRKLYEEEEAIREKAGVLPIHDVSPTEFVIAMLDVEADQRRVRALADLRKSRRSAEGVSLKQQRRKLNRSIKRIRTLQATYMPAALQRLDSLKISQETLAERVPLLPPSALSTLEHQNGGCKDGLVEIERGLRDAQCRSALTALQLQLHVKSRLLTYKKNNSRAQTMNTRSRTLVDQNERKVLLCSEKYQTAWKALTLIAGGADKISWRKLEKADIRCMEEPEDVLRREGIRRREEQAARNRDLGLQQAGLPPLPRPTEEMDNSEDEDGEDQRAEDLSSAHPDRQMAAREANALFKHGESRRNMSWIWTNAGDSAEAVEEGL
;
A
#
# COMPACT_ATOMS: atom_id res chain seq x y z
N MET A 1 18.63 -25.35 -18.01
CA MET A 1 17.85 -26.59 -18.16
C MET A 1 16.40 -26.19 -17.98
N THR A 2 15.58 -26.39 -19.01
CA THR A 2 14.16 -26.02 -19.04
C THR A 2 13.36 -26.93 -18.09
N ASP A 3 12.43 -26.34 -17.33
CA ASP A 3 11.46 -27.06 -16.49
C ASP A 3 10.49 -27.83 -17.41
N GLU A 4 10.77 -29.11 -17.65
CA GLU A 4 9.82 -30.02 -18.31
C GLU A 4 8.78 -30.47 -17.27
N GLN A 5 7.54 -29.95 -17.37
CA GLN A 5 6.39 -30.53 -16.68
C GLN A 5 6.08 -31.89 -17.29
N GLU A 6 6.62 -32.97 -16.71
CA GLU A 6 6.33 -34.33 -17.16
C GLU A 6 5.15 -34.92 -16.36
N MET A 7 4.08 -35.27 -17.07
CA MET A 7 2.87 -35.89 -16.52
C MET A 7 3.19 -37.26 -15.92
N SER A 8 2.67 -37.53 -14.71
CA SER A 8 2.86 -38.80 -14.02
C SER A 8 2.17 -39.95 -14.77
N THR A 9 2.93 -40.99 -15.13
CA THR A 9 2.40 -42.18 -15.83
C THR A 9 2.14 -43.38 -14.91
N CYS A 10 2.32 -43.21 -13.61
CA CYS A 10 2.07 -44.22 -12.57
C CYS A 10 1.07 -43.64 -11.59
N SER A 11 0.23 -44.49 -10.97
CA SER A 11 -0.83 -44.15 -10.02
C SER A 11 -0.52 -42.90 -9.19
N GLY A 12 -1.48 -41.96 -9.13
CA GLY A 12 -1.37 -40.62 -8.54
C GLY A 12 -0.80 -40.63 -7.12
N LEU A 13 0.53 -40.63 -7.04
CA LEU A 13 1.28 -40.46 -5.82
C LEU A 13 1.40 -38.96 -5.58
N ALA A 14 0.84 -38.51 -4.45
CA ALA A 14 1.00 -37.17 -3.91
C ALA A 14 2.49 -36.72 -3.80
N ALA A 15 3.44 -37.65 -3.91
CA ALA A 15 4.87 -37.37 -3.93
C ALA A 15 5.31 -36.47 -5.10
N LEU A 16 4.78 -36.62 -6.32
CA LEU A 16 5.13 -35.77 -7.46
C LEU A 16 4.48 -34.38 -7.37
N ASP A 17 3.22 -34.34 -6.95
CA ASP A 17 2.47 -33.09 -6.77
C ASP A 17 3.04 -32.26 -5.60
N HIS A 18 3.52 -32.89 -4.52
CA HIS A 18 4.25 -32.21 -3.43
C HIS A 18 5.71 -31.90 -3.76
N ALA A 19 6.38 -32.70 -4.61
CA ALA A 19 7.77 -32.47 -5.00
C ALA A 19 7.95 -31.20 -5.83
N ASN A 20 6.94 -30.75 -6.58
CA ASN A 20 7.07 -29.55 -7.43
C ASN A 20 6.33 -28.31 -6.88
N SER A 21 5.46 -28.46 -5.87
CA SER A 21 4.56 -27.37 -5.42
C SER A 21 5.05 -26.55 -4.23
N LYS A 22 6.13 -26.93 -3.54
CA LYS A 22 6.66 -26.16 -2.40
C LYS A 22 7.51 -24.96 -2.86
N PHE A 23 6.88 -24.00 -3.52
CA PHE A 23 7.41 -22.64 -3.63
C PHE A 23 7.28 -21.96 -2.26
N SER A 24 8.39 -21.77 -1.56
CA SER A 24 8.42 -20.99 -0.33
C SER A 24 9.17 -19.69 -0.58
N CYS A 25 8.42 -18.64 -0.91
CA CYS A 25 8.95 -17.29 -1.10
C CYS A 25 9.71 -16.85 0.17
N GLY A 26 11.02 -16.68 0.05
CA GLY A 26 11.88 -16.20 1.15
C GLY A 26 12.88 -17.21 1.72
N TYR A 27 12.91 -18.48 1.28
CA TYR A 27 13.97 -19.43 1.66
C TYR A 27 15.01 -19.61 0.55
N SER A 28 16.28 -19.81 0.93
CA SER A 28 17.35 -20.10 -0.05
C SER A 28 17.42 -21.59 -0.40
N VAL A 29 16.90 -22.45 0.48
CA VAL A 29 16.83 -23.90 0.34
C VAL A 29 15.43 -24.34 0.76
N THR A 30 14.71 -25.00 -0.16
CA THR A 30 13.30 -25.41 0.04
C THR A 30 13.18 -26.85 0.55
N GLY A 31 14.22 -27.66 0.34
CA GLY A 31 14.33 -29.03 0.80
C GLY A 31 15.77 -29.53 0.67
N VAL A 32 16.01 -30.78 1.02
CA VAL A 32 17.32 -31.42 0.92
C VAL A 32 17.10 -32.80 0.31
N GLY A 33 17.91 -33.19 -0.66
CA GLY A 33 17.97 -34.55 -1.18
C GLY A 33 19.17 -35.29 -0.57
N MET A 34 19.04 -36.60 -0.35
CA MET A 34 20.08 -37.40 0.27
C MET A 34 20.21 -38.80 -0.37
N GLY A 35 21.43 -39.31 -0.43
CA GLY A 35 21.76 -40.69 -0.81
C GLY A 35 22.41 -41.42 0.36
N VAL A 36 21.84 -42.56 0.74
CA VAL A 36 22.33 -43.40 1.84
C VAL A 36 22.61 -44.82 1.37
N CYS A 37 23.49 -45.53 2.07
CA CYS A 37 23.61 -46.96 1.90
C CYS A 37 22.34 -47.65 2.42
N ALA A 38 21.59 -48.35 1.57
CA ALA A 38 20.33 -48.99 1.98
C ALA A 38 20.47 -50.11 3.03
N ARG A 39 21.69 -50.60 3.31
CA ARG A 39 21.93 -51.65 4.32
C ARG A 39 22.53 -51.13 5.62
N HIS A 40 23.46 -50.19 5.52
CA HIS A 40 24.18 -49.66 6.67
C HIS A 40 23.69 -48.28 7.11
N GLU A 41 22.80 -47.65 6.32
CA GLU A 41 22.14 -46.38 6.60
C GLU A 41 23.09 -45.18 6.79
N PHE A 42 24.36 -45.34 6.43
CA PHE A 42 25.30 -44.23 6.39
C PHE A 42 25.09 -43.37 5.15
N VAL A 43 25.17 -42.05 5.35
CA VAL A 43 25.15 -41.05 4.30
C VAL A 43 26.37 -41.21 3.41
N LEU A 44 26.15 -41.28 2.09
CA LEU A 44 27.24 -41.43 1.13
C LEU A 44 28.04 -40.13 0.98
N PRO A 45 29.35 -40.18 0.71
CA PRO A 45 30.14 -38.98 0.45
C PRO A 45 29.57 -38.19 -0.72
N ASN A 46 29.41 -36.87 -0.58
CA ASN A 46 28.72 -35.99 -1.54
C ASN A 46 27.28 -36.43 -1.89
N GLY A 47 26.65 -37.21 -1.01
CA GLY A 47 25.29 -37.70 -1.20
C GLY A 47 24.20 -36.77 -0.70
N VAL A 48 24.51 -35.59 -0.17
CA VAL A 48 23.52 -34.62 0.33
C VAL A 48 23.56 -33.36 -0.51
N GLY A 49 22.41 -32.85 -0.93
CA GLY A 49 22.32 -31.63 -1.74
C GLY A 49 21.08 -30.80 -1.46
N ASP A 50 21.25 -29.48 -1.54
CA ASP A 50 20.18 -28.50 -1.34
C ASP A 50 19.22 -28.46 -2.55
N LEU A 51 17.92 -28.43 -2.27
CA LEU A 51 16.86 -28.35 -3.28
C LEU A 51 16.28 -26.94 -3.34
N GLN A 52 16.22 -26.37 -4.55
CA GLN A 52 15.74 -25.00 -4.79
C GLN A 52 14.22 -24.94 -5.00
N ALA A 53 13.63 -26.00 -5.55
CA ALA A 53 12.19 -26.14 -5.71
C ALA A 53 11.87 -27.65 -5.78
N GLY A 54 11.79 -28.25 -4.59
CA GLY A 54 11.63 -29.68 -4.35
C GLY A 54 12.47 -30.63 -5.24
N GLU A 55 12.01 -31.86 -5.45
CA GLU A 55 12.82 -32.96 -6.00
C GLU A 55 12.89 -32.99 -7.54
N ARG A 56 13.28 -31.86 -8.15
CA ARG A 56 13.55 -31.82 -9.60
C ARG A 56 14.58 -32.88 -9.99
N TYR A 57 14.36 -33.55 -11.11
CA TYR A 57 15.29 -34.58 -11.60
C TYR A 57 16.71 -34.07 -11.78
N SER A 58 16.92 -32.81 -12.20
CA SER A 58 18.27 -32.23 -12.28
C SER A 58 19.03 -32.26 -10.96
N ASN A 59 18.33 -32.03 -9.84
CA ASN A 59 18.92 -32.02 -8.51
C ASN A 59 19.21 -33.45 -8.05
N MET A 60 18.26 -34.37 -8.25
CA MET A 60 18.44 -35.78 -7.90
C MET A 60 19.52 -36.45 -8.76
N ASP A 61 19.59 -36.14 -10.06
CA ASP A 61 20.64 -36.59 -10.97
C ASP A 61 22.01 -36.09 -10.50
N TYR A 62 22.12 -34.83 -10.10
CA TYR A 62 23.37 -34.25 -9.58
C TYR A 62 23.82 -34.93 -8.30
N ILE A 63 22.91 -35.12 -7.33
CA ILE A 63 23.21 -35.79 -6.05
C ILE A 63 23.62 -37.24 -6.30
N PHE A 64 22.84 -37.96 -7.11
CA PHE A 64 23.11 -39.34 -7.51
C PHE A 64 24.49 -39.47 -8.16
N ALA A 65 24.76 -38.64 -9.17
CA ALA A 65 26.04 -38.66 -9.86
C ALA A 65 27.21 -38.30 -8.94
N SER A 66 27.00 -37.37 -8.01
CA SER A 66 28.03 -36.91 -7.08
C SER A 66 28.48 -38.01 -6.12
N PHE A 67 27.55 -38.79 -5.55
CA PHE A 67 27.93 -39.87 -4.64
C PHE A 67 28.43 -41.13 -5.37
N MET A 68 27.91 -41.40 -6.57
CA MET A 68 28.30 -42.58 -7.35
C MET A 68 29.76 -42.54 -7.79
N ARG A 69 30.39 -41.36 -7.84
CA ARG A 69 31.83 -41.20 -8.12
C ARG A 69 32.74 -41.88 -7.10
N HIS A 70 32.23 -42.12 -5.88
CA HIS A 70 32.98 -42.77 -4.81
C HIS A 70 32.78 -44.29 -4.79
N ILE A 71 31.96 -44.82 -5.71
CA ILE A 71 31.63 -46.24 -5.79
C ILE A 71 32.22 -46.83 -7.06
N ASP A 72 33.03 -47.88 -6.92
CA ASP A 72 33.68 -48.54 -8.04
C ASP A 72 32.67 -48.99 -9.12
N THR A 73 32.93 -48.62 -10.37
CA THR A 73 32.11 -48.94 -11.54
C THR A 73 31.91 -50.44 -11.78
N ALA A 74 32.84 -51.31 -11.37
CA ALA A 74 32.79 -52.75 -11.53
C ALA A 74 31.84 -53.46 -10.53
N LEU A 75 31.44 -52.78 -9.45
CA LEU A 75 30.52 -53.35 -8.48
C LEU A 75 29.09 -53.42 -9.03
N ARG A 76 28.37 -54.48 -8.65
CA ARG A 76 26.92 -54.57 -8.86
C ARG A 76 26.20 -53.64 -7.88
N LYS A 77 25.38 -52.73 -8.39
CA LYS A 77 24.58 -51.79 -7.58
C LYS A 77 23.10 -52.06 -7.72
N ILE A 78 22.38 -51.86 -6.62
CA ILE A 78 20.92 -51.74 -6.60
C ILE A 78 20.62 -50.34 -6.10
N ILE A 79 19.95 -49.54 -6.94
CA ILE A 79 19.56 -48.17 -6.64
C ILE A 79 18.06 -48.16 -6.34
N SER A 80 17.70 -47.84 -5.11
CA SER A 80 16.31 -47.68 -4.69
C SER A 80 15.90 -46.21 -4.69
N TYR A 81 14.74 -45.90 -5.27
CA TYR A 81 14.11 -44.58 -5.20
C TYR A 81 12.61 -44.72 -5.38
N ASP A 82 11.81 -43.94 -4.65
CA ASP A 82 10.35 -44.08 -4.62
C ASP A 82 9.75 -43.97 -6.02
N ILE A 83 10.18 -42.96 -6.77
CA ILE A 83 9.70 -42.73 -8.14
C ILE A 83 10.68 -43.23 -9.21
N VAL A 84 11.49 -44.26 -8.91
CA VAL A 84 12.51 -44.78 -9.84
C VAL A 84 11.93 -45.17 -11.20
N CYS A 85 10.70 -45.70 -11.21
CA CYS A 85 10.00 -46.12 -12.43
C CYS A 85 9.73 -44.96 -13.40
N GLN A 86 9.72 -43.73 -12.89
CA GLN A 86 9.58 -42.51 -13.68
C GLN A 86 10.94 -41.88 -13.93
N TRP A 87 11.75 -41.73 -12.88
CA TRP A 87 13.05 -41.10 -12.92
C TRP A 87 14.02 -41.75 -13.92
N ILE A 88 13.98 -43.09 -14.06
CA ILE A 88 14.91 -43.84 -14.93
C ILE A 88 14.73 -43.58 -16.44
N LYS A 89 13.51 -43.20 -16.90
CA LYS A 89 13.15 -43.21 -18.34
C LYS A 89 14.11 -42.42 -19.23
N LYS A 90 14.56 -41.25 -18.76
CA LYS A 90 15.52 -40.38 -19.46
C LYS A 90 16.84 -40.23 -18.70
N LEU A 91 17.11 -41.08 -17.70
CA LEU A 91 18.23 -40.90 -16.78
C LEU A 91 19.58 -40.84 -17.50
N LEU A 92 19.83 -41.74 -18.45
CA LEU A 92 21.12 -41.78 -19.17
C LEU A 92 21.39 -40.51 -19.97
N GLU A 93 20.37 -39.96 -20.62
CA GLU A 93 20.47 -38.71 -21.37
C GLU A 93 20.77 -37.53 -20.43
N ARG A 94 20.12 -37.50 -19.25
CA ARG A 94 20.33 -36.44 -18.27
C ARG A 94 21.72 -36.54 -17.63
N LEU A 95 22.18 -37.74 -17.28
CA LEU A 95 23.52 -37.96 -16.73
C LEU A 95 24.64 -37.59 -17.71
N ALA A 96 24.45 -37.83 -19.01
CA ALA A 96 25.41 -37.43 -20.05
C ALA A 96 25.53 -35.89 -20.18
N LYS A 97 24.44 -35.17 -19.92
CA LYS A 97 24.36 -33.69 -19.98
C LYS A 97 24.91 -33.01 -18.72
N LEU A 98 25.26 -33.74 -17.67
CA LEU A 98 25.83 -33.16 -16.45
C LEU A 98 27.20 -32.48 -16.71
N PRO A 99 27.58 -31.49 -15.88
CA PRO A 99 28.89 -30.86 -15.93
C PRO A 99 30.02 -31.89 -15.87
N SER A 100 31.13 -31.63 -16.57
CA SER A 100 32.27 -32.57 -16.68
C SER A 100 32.77 -33.10 -15.34
N LEU A 101 32.73 -32.26 -14.29
CA LEU A 101 33.16 -32.62 -12.95
C LEU A 101 32.33 -33.78 -12.35
N VAL A 102 31.01 -33.81 -12.59
CA VAL A 102 30.09 -34.80 -11.97
C VAL A 102 29.44 -35.72 -13.00
N ARG A 103 29.88 -35.66 -14.27
CA ARG A 103 29.33 -36.49 -15.33
C ARG A 103 29.55 -37.96 -15.02
N LEU A 104 28.47 -38.74 -15.08
CA LEU A 104 28.48 -40.16 -14.73
C LEU A 104 28.05 -41.00 -15.93
N GLN A 105 28.80 -42.07 -16.20
CA GLN A 105 28.41 -43.11 -17.15
C GLN A 105 28.06 -44.38 -16.40
N LEU A 106 26.82 -44.84 -16.53
CA LEU A 106 26.34 -46.05 -15.86
C LEU A 106 26.50 -47.27 -16.77
N ALA A 107 27.14 -48.33 -16.25
CA ALA A 107 27.13 -49.64 -16.86
C ALA A 107 25.83 -50.38 -16.48
N LEU A 108 24.80 -50.29 -17.33
CA LEU A 108 23.46 -50.85 -17.05
C LEU A 108 23.47 -52.35 -16.70
N GLY A 109 24.42 -53.13 -17.25
CA GLY A 109 24.55 -54.56 -16.93
C GLY A 109 24.93 -54.84 -15.47
N LEU A 110 25.45 -53.84 -14.75
CA LEU A 110 25.86 -53.93 -13.35
C LEU A 110 24.93 -53.14 -12.40
N VAL A 111 23.91 -52.46 -12.93
CA VAL A 111 23.03 -51.60 -12.14
C VAL A 111 21.60 -52.07 -12.26
N ARG A 112 20.95 -52.28 -11.12
CA ARG A 112 19.51 -52.54 -11.03
C ARG A 112 18.82 -51.43 -10.27
N PHE A 113 17.56 -51.24 -10.58
CA PHE A 113 16.71 -50.22 -9.99
C PHE A 113 15.57 -50.88 -9.23
N ALA A 114 15.18 -50.31 -8.10
CA ALA A 114 14.15 -50.86 -7.24
C ALA A 114 13.30 -49.77 -6.60
N ILE A 115 12.09 -50.12 -6.18
CA ILE A 115 11.24 -49.26 -5.35
C ILE A 115 11.27 -49.84 -3.92
N PRO A 116 11.46 -49.02 -2.88
CA PRO A 116 11.39 -49.47 -1.48
C PRO A 116 10.10 -50.22 -1.14
N LYS A 117 10.17 -51.15 -0.18
CA LYS A 117 9.09 -52.12 0.10
C LYS A 117 7.79 -51.50 0.58
N MET A 118 7.84 -50.35 1.27
CA MET A 118 6.64 -49.63 1.71
C MET A 118 6.01 -48.91 0.52
N HIS A 119 6.82 -48.16 -0.22
CA HIS A 119 6.38 -47.34 -1.34
C HIS A 119 5.84 -48.15 -2.53
N ILE A 120 6.42 -49.32 -2.82
CA ILE A 120 6.08 -50.11 -4.01
C ILE A 120 4.60 -50.51 -4.09
N LYS A 121 3.91 -50.65 -2.94
CA LYS A 121 2.48 -50.95 -2.87
C LYS A 121 1.59 -49.86 -3.47
N GLY A 122 2.07 -48.61 -3.48
CA GLY A 122 1.40 -47.46 -4.08
C GLY A 122 1.57 -47.36 -5.61
N HIS A 123 2.43 -48.19 -6.22
CA HIS A 123 2.66 -48.20 -7.66
C HIS A 123 1.78 -49.22 -8.38
N LEU A 124 1.64 -49.04 -9.70
CA LEU A 124 0.96 -49.98 -10.60
C LEU A 124 1.55 -51.39 -10.46
N ILE A 125 0.72 -52.41 -10.69
CA ILE A 125 1.11 -53.83 -10.62
C ILE A 125 2.38 -54.11 -11.45
N LEU A 126 2.49 -53.50 -12.64
CA LEU A 126 3.68 -53.62 -13.48
C LEU A 126 4.97 -53.15 -12.77
N CYS A 127 4.89 -52.03 -12.02
CA CYS A 127 6.04 -51.56 -11.23
C CYS A 127 6.36 -52.52 -10.07
N GLN A 128 5.34 -53.12 -9.45
CA GLN A 128 5.53 -54.10 -8.39
C GLN A 128 6.25 -55.37 -8.88
N ILE A 129 6.04 -55.75 -10.15
CA ILE A 129 6.72 -56.90 -10.75
C ILE A 129 8.15 -56.52 -11.16
N LEU A 130 8.34 -55.35 -11.79
CA LEU A 130 9.61 -54.96 -12.38
C LEU A 130 10.64 -54.42 -11.37
N PHE A 131 10.19 -53.73 -10.32
CA PHE A 131 11.06 -52.98 -9.40
C PHE A 131 11.03 -53.51 -7.96
N SER A 132 10.44 -54.69 -7.72
CA SER A 132 10.39 -55.26 -6.37
C SER A 132 11.75 -55.75 -5.90
N LEU A 133 12.20 -55.23 -4.76
CA LEU A 133 13.38 -55.73 -4.06
C LEU A 133 13.29 -57.24 -3.75
N MET A 134 12.09 -57.83 -3.61
CA MET A 134 11.96 -59.27 -3.39
C MET A 134 12.28 -60.11 -4.62
N LEU A 135 12.15 -59.53 -5.81
CA LEU A 135 12.33 -60.22 -7.09
C LEU A 135 13.71 -59.93 -7.72
N ILE A 136 14.42 -58.91 -7.24
CA ILE A 136 15.72 -58.50 -7.77
C ILE A 136 16.85 -59.33 -7.16
N LEU A 137 17.54 -60.11 -7.98
CA LEU A 137 18.71 -60.88 -7.55
C LEU A 137 19.79 -59.96 -6.95
N GLY A 138 20.27 -60.31 -5.75
CA GLY A 138 21.32 -59.59 -5.02
C GLY A 138 20.78 -58.60 -3.98
N SER A 139 19.47 -58.37 -3.92
CA SER A 139 18.84 -57.48 -2.92
C SER A 139 18.96 -58.00 -1.49
N GLY A 140 18.86 -59.33 -1.29
CA GLY A 140 18.77 -59.93 0.03
C GLY A 140 17.49 -59.51 0.75
N MET A 141 17.55 -59.38 2.09
CA MET A 141 16.38 -58.97 2.89
C MET A 141 16.20 -57.44 3.03
N THR A 142 16.94 -56.64 2.25
CA THR A 142 16.90 -55.16 2.30
C THR A 142 15.48 -54.62 2.04
N ASP A 143 15.08 -53.59 2.80
CA ASP A 143 13.76 -52.93 2.67
C ASP A 143 13.80 -51.67 1.77
N GLY A 144 14.93 -50.97 1.71
CA GLY A 144 15.09 -49.73 0.97
C GLY A 144 14.56 -48.48 1.70
N GLU A 145 14.11 -48.63 2.95
CA GLU A 145 13.44 -47.58 3.74
C GLU A 145 14.41 -46.83 4.67
N GLY A 146 15.68 -47.23 4.69
CA GLY A 146 16.68 -46.70 5.61
C GLY A 146 16.99 -45.21 5.49
N ILE A 147 16.49 -44.53 4.45
CA ILE A 147 16.62 -43.07 4.29
C ILE A 147 15.61 -42.29 5.16
N GLU A 148 14.43 -42.86 5.42
CA GLU A 148 13.38 -42.22 6.22
C GLU A 148 13.77 -42.09 7.71
N ARG A 149 14.57 -43.03 8.22
CA ARG A 149 15.03 -43.05 9.61
C ARG A 149 15.95 -41.84 9.91
N PRO A 150 17.04 -41.57 9.16
CA PRO A 150 17.81 -40.33 9.26
C PRO A 150 16.98 -39.06 9.07
N TRP A 151 16.01 -39.04 8.14
CA TRP A 151 15.16 -37.87 7.93
C TRP A 151 14.35 -37.50 9.17
N SER A 152 13.83 -38.48 9.90
CA SER A 152 13.11 -38.24 11.15
C SER A 152 13.96 -37.52 12.22
N MET A 153 15.28 -37.77 12.23
CA MET A 153 16.21 -37.12 13.16
C MET A 153 16.72 -35.76 12.65
N ILE A 154 17.08 -35.67 11.37
CA ILE A 154 17.75 -34.49 10.78
C ILE A 154 16.74 -33.39 10.42
N GLY A 155 15.46 -33.72 10.28
CA GLY A 155 14.39 -32.77 9.94
C GLY A 155 14.38 -31.51 10.81
N GLY A 156 14.60 -31.66 12.13
CA GLY A 156 14.67 -30.52 13.06
C GLY A 156 15.87 -29.59 12.82
N LEU A 157 17.03 -30.13 12.43
CA LEU A 157 18.22 -29.35 12.11
C LEU A 157 18.11 -28.68 10.73
N SER A 158 17.44 -29.31 9.77
CA SER A 158 17.29 -28.78 8.41
C SER A 158 16.56 -27.44 8.35
N GLY A 159 15.76 -27.10 9.37
CA GLY A 159 15.05 -25.82 9.45
C GLY A 159 15.98 -24.63 9.69
N SER A 160 17.06 -24.82 10.47
CA SER A 160 17.95 -23.72 10.87
C SER A 160 18.87 -23.24 9.75
N THR A 161 19.16 -24.08 8.77
CA THR A 161 20.07 -23.79 7.66
C THR A 161 19.40 -23.15 6.44
N ARG A 162 18.06 -23.13 6.37
CA ARG A 162 17.29 -22.62 5.20
C ARG A 162 17.50 -21.13 4.90
N VAL A 163 17.99 -20.38 5.88
CA VAL A 163 18.11 -18.92 5.84
C VAL A 163 19.55 -18.40 5.78
N SER A 164 20.57 -19.26 5.96
CA SER A 164 21.96 -18.81 6.09
C SER A 164 22.47 -18.07 4.84
N ALA A 165 22.16 -18.59 3.64
CA ALA A 165 22.52 -17.92 2.39
C ALA A 165 21.73 -16.61 2.17
N LEU A 166 20.48 -16.53 2.63
CA LEU A 166 19.68 -15.30 2.59
C LEU A 166 20.30 -14.22 3.48
N LEU A 167 20.66 -14.58 4.72
CA LEU A 167 21.27 -13.65 5.67
C LEU A 167 22.58 -13.10 5.12
N ARG A 168 23.41 -13.95 4.50
CA ARG A 168 24.65 -13.49 3.85
C ARG A 168 24.37 -12.49 2.72
N ARG A 169 23.44 -12.79 1.80
CA ARG A 169 23.08 -11.85 0.72
C ARG A 169 22.54 -10.52 1.25
N ARG A 170 21.74 -10.56 2.33
CA ARG A 170 21.23 -9.34 2.97
C ARG A 170 22.35 -8.52 3.60
N LEU A 171 23.34 -9.17 4.22
CA LEU A 171 24.52 -8.50 4.77
C LEU A 171 25.34 -7.84 3.65
N ASP A 172 25.64 -8.55 2.57
CA ASP A 172 26.39 -8.00 1.43
C ASP A 172 25.66 -6.78 0.84
N LYS A 173 24.33 -6.84 0.73
CA LYS A 173 23.51 -5.68 0.30
C LYS A 173 23.57 -4.53 1.31
N ALA A 174 23.45 -4.82 2.60
CA ALA A 174 23.49 -3.80 3.64
C ALA A 174 24.83 -3.05 3.66
N HIS A 175 25.95 -3.74 3.40
CA HIS A 175 27.25 -3.09 3.26
C HIS A 175 27.32 -2.13 2.07
N ALA A 176 26.74 -2.50 0.93
CA ALA A 176 26.69 -1.61 -0.24
C ALA A 176 25.80 -0.38 0.03
N GLU A 177 24.64 -0.57 0.67
CA GLU A 177 23.71 0.51 1.00
C GLU A 177 24.28 1.45 2.07
N LEU A 178 25.05 0.92 3.04
CA LEU A 178 25.72 1.73 4.07
C LEU A 178 26.64 2.79 3.45
N ALA A 179 27.46 2.41 2.46
CA ALA A 179 28.36 3.36 1.80
C ALA A 179 27.61 4.52 1.13
N VAL A 180 26.46 4.23 0.49
CA VAL A 180 25.60 5.25 -0.12
C VAL A 180 24.99 6.17 0.94
N GLN A 181 24.51 5.60 2.05
CA GLN A 181 23.91 6.36 3.15
C GLN A 181 24.94 7.24 3.87
N GLU A 182 26.17 6.76 4.06
CA GLU A 182 27.26 7.54 4.64
C GLU A 182 27.63 8.73 3.75
N GLU A 183 27.74 8.54 2.43
CA GLU A 183 28.00 9.64 1.50
C GLU A 183 26.87 10.68 1.53
N ALA A 184 25.61 10.23 1.45
CA ALA A 184 24.45 11.11 1.53
C ALA A 184 24.41 11.89 2.87
N PHE A 185 24.73 11.23 3.98
CA PHE A 185 24.80 11.86 5.29
C PHE A 185 25.92 12.90 5.39
N GLN A 186 27.09 12.63 4.80
CA GLN A 186 28.19 13.59 4.74
C GLN A 186 27.81 14.82 3.92
N GLN A 187 27.19 14.64 2.75
CA GLN A 187 26.72 15.74 1.92
C GLN A 187 25.69 16.60 2.64
N LEU A 188 24.72 15.97 3.33
CA LEU A 188 23.74 16.66 4.16
C LEU A 188 24.41 17.44 5.30
N THR A 189 25.40 16.85 5.95
CA THR A 189 26.14 17.46 7.06
C THR A 189 26.91 18.70 6.60
N ILE A 190 27.56 18.64 5.43
CA ILE A 190 28.26 19.78 4.84
C ILE A 190 27.26 20.87 4.46
N GLY A 191 26.15 20.52 3.81
CA GLY A 191 25.14 21.47 3.35
C GLY A 191 24.41 22.22 4.49
N HIS A 192 24.43 21.66 5.71
CA HIS A 192 23.81 22.26 6.89
C HIS A 192 24.81 22.53 8.02
N ALA A 193 26.11 22.64 7.72
CA ALA A 193 27.16 22.79 8.73
C ALA A 193 26.91 23.96 9.70
N ASP A 194 26.30 25.04 9.23
CA ASP A 194 25.98 26.23 10.03
C ASP A 194 24.84 25.99 11.03
N ARG A 195 23.89 25.09 10.73
CA ARG A 195 22.68 24.83 11.53
C ARG A 195 22.80 23.60 12.43
N VAL A 196 23.66 22.64 12.06
CA VAL A 196 23.82 21.37 12.77
C VAL A 196 24.26 21.55 14.23
N PRO A 197 25.22 22.42 14.59
CA PRO A 197 25.63 22.60 15.98
C PRO A 197 24.51 23.11 16.88
N ASP A 198 23.76 24.11 16.42
CA ASP A 198 22.64 24.69 17.17
C ASP A 198 21.50 23.69 17.36
N TRP A 199 21.20 22.91 16.32
CA TRP A 199 20.20 21.86 16.40
C TRP A 199 20.61 20.73 17.34
N LYS A 200 21.87 20.26 17.27
CA LYS A 200 22.40 19.25 18.18
C LYS A 200 22.30 19.69 19.63
N LYS A 201 22.67 20.95 19.92
CA LYS A 201 22.53 21.52 21.25
C LYS A 201 21.07 21.51 21.73
N GLN A 202 20.11 21.90 20.88
CA GLN A 202 18.69 21.84 21.23
C GLN A 202 18.21 20.41 21.53
N VAL A 203 18.73 19.41 20.80
CA VAL A 203 18.44 17.99 21.05
C VAL A 203 19.04 17.54 22.39
N ASP A 204 20.33 17.84 22.63
CA ASP A 204 21.02 17.46 23.88
C ASP A 204 20.36 18.12 25.10
N ASP A 205 20.01 19.41 25.01
CA ASP A 205 19.32 20.16 26.08
C ASP A 205 17.93 19.56 26.38
N PHE A 206 17.20 19.11 25.36
CA PHE A 206 15.88 18.48 25.51
C PHE A 206 15.94 17.03 26.02
N GLU A 207 16.93 16.25 25.57
CA GLU A 207 17.15 14.88 26.05
C GLU A 207 17.63 14.85 27.50
N THR A 208 18.36 15.90 27.93
CA THR A 208 18.78 16.08 29.33
C THR A 208 17.63 16.52 30.22
N ASP A 209 16.80 17.45 29.75
CA ASP A 209 15.61 17.94 30.47
C ASP A 209 14.45 18.18 29.49
N ASN A 210 13.40 17.36 29.65
CA ASN A 210 12.23 17.36 28.80
C ASN A 210 11.29 18.56 29.02
N THR A 211 11.61 19.46 29.97
CA THR A 211 10.91 20.74 30.14
C THR A 211 11.41 21.82 29.19
N ASN A 212 12.57 21.61 28.56
CA ASN A 212 13.12 22.51 27.54
C ASN A 212 12.30 22.48 26.24
N SER A 213 12.53 23.48 25.37
CA SER A 213 11.83 23.58 24.09
C SER A 213 12.08 22.33 23.24
N ASN A 214 11.01 21.62 22.89
CA ASN A 214 11.07 20.41 22.08
C ASN A 214 11.52 20.75 20.65
N PRO A 215 12.73 20.33 20.21
CA PRO A 215 13.21 20.62 18.86
C PRO A 215 12.33 19.94 17.80
N TYR A 216 11.74 18.78 18.12
CA TYR A 216 10.92 17.99 17.19
C TYR A 216 9.51 18.55 16.98
N GLU A 217 9.09 19.54 17.77
CA GLU A 217 7.79 20.17 17.60
C GLU A 217 7.81 21.16 16.42
N SER A 218 6.88 20.98 15.48
CA SER A 218 6.74 21.91 14.36
C SER A 218 6.30 23.28 14.87
N LYS A 219 7.18 24.29 14.79
CA LYS A 219 6.85 25.68 15.12
C LYS A 219 5.88 26.24 14.07
N SER A 220 4.58 26.22 14.34
CA SER A 220 3.60 26.84 13.44
C SER A 220 3.53 28.35 13.69
N THR A 221 3.82 29.16 12.66
CA THR A 221 3.62 30.61 12.71
C THR A 221 2.11 30.92 12.63
N GLY A 222 1.57 31.49 13.71
CA GLY A 222 0.19 31.99 13.80
C GLY A 222 -0.69 31.25 14.81
N LEU A 223 -1.87 31.83 15.05
CA LEU A 223 -2.83 31.31 16.03
C LEU A 223 -3.57 30.08 15.47
N SER A 224 -3.72 29.06 16.31
CA SER A 224 -4.54 27.89 16.00
C SER A 224 -6.03 28.24 15.98
N GLU A 225 -6.86 27.43 15.33
CA GLU A 225 -8.32 27.63 15.33
C GLU A 225 -8.89 27.72 16.75
N ALA A 226 -8.39 26.90 17.69
CA ALA A 226 -8.81 26.95 19.09
C ALA A 226 -8.35 28.23 19.80
N ALA A 227 -7.14 28.72 19.50
CA ALA A 227 -6.63 29.96 20.06
C ALA A 227 -7.43 31.17 19.55
N VAL A 228 -7.78 31.22 18.26
CA VAL A 228 -8.62 32.30 17.70
C VAL A 228 -10.04 32.27 18.26
N ARG A 229 -10.64 31.08 18.43
CA ARG A 229 -11.95 30.95 19.11
C ARG A 229 -11.89 31.55 20.52
N LYS A 230 -10.86 31.19 21.29
CA LYS A 230 -10.65 31.69 22.65
C LYS A 230 -10.45 33.22 22.69
N LEU A 231 -9.67 33.78 21.76
CA LEU A 231 -9.45 35.23 21.70
C LEU A 231 -10.76 35.98 21.45
N TYR A 232 -11.59 35.53 20.50
CA TYR A 232 -12.87 36.19 20.23
C TYR A 232 -13.88 36.01 21.38
N GLU A 233 -13.85 34.89 22.10
CA GLU A 233 -14.65 34.69 23.32
C GLU A 233 -14.20 35.66 24.44
N GLU A 234 -12.89 35.85 24.61
CA GLU A 234 -12.33 36.81 25.58
C GLU A 234 -12.65 38.26 25.21
N GLU A 235 -12.58 38.63 23.93
CA GLU A 235 -12.98 39.96 23.44
C GLU A 235 -14.45 40.25 23.69
N GLU A 236 -15.34 39.28 23.46
CA GLU A 236 -16.77 39.42 23.74
C GLU A 236 -17.01 39.57 25.26
N ALA A 237 -16.33 38.78 26.10
CA ALA A 237 -16.43 38.92 27.55
C ALA A 237 -15.95 40.30 28.05
N ILE A 238 -14.98 40.93 27.37
CA ILE A 238 -14.55 42.30 27.65
C ILE A 238 -15.64 43.31 27.25
N ARG A 239 -16.28 43.12 26.08
CA ARG A 239 -17.39 43.99 25.62
C ARG A 239 -18.61 43.92 26.53
N GLU A 240 -18.94 42.73 27.03
CA GLU A 240 -20.00 42.53 28.02
C GLU A 240 -19.69 43.27 29.33
N LYS A 241 -18.45 43.16 29.82
CA LYS A 241 -17.98 43.92 31.00
C LYS A 241 -17.99 45.44 30.77
N ALA A 242 -17.77 45.88 29.53
CA ALA A 242 -17.85 47.29 29.13
C ALA A 242 -19.30 47.80 28.98
N GLY A 243 -20.31 46.95 29.18
CA GLY A 243 -21.73 47.34 29.22
C GLY A 243 -22.41 47.41 27.85
N VAL A 244 -21.84 46.80 26.81
CA VAL A 244 -22.51 46.69 25.49
C VAL A 244 -23.66 45.68 25.61
N LEU A 245 -24.89 46.11 25.34
CA LEU A 245 -26.08 45.25 25.43
C LEU A 245 -26.08 44.16 24.33
N PRO A 246 -26.21 42.87 24.68
CA PRO A 246 -26.33 41.79 23.70
C PRO A 246 -27.63 41.90 22.89
N ILE A 247 -27.53 41.67 21.58
CA ILE A 247 -28.70 41.65 20.67
C ILE A 247 -29.54 40.38 20.87
N HIS A 248 -28.91 39.30 21.30
CA HIS A 248 -29.49 37.98 21.55
C HIS A 248 -28.66 37.28 22.64
N ASP A 249 -29.22 36.25 23.27
CA ASP A 249 -28.54 35.36 24.23
C ASP A 249 -27.32 34.61 23.67
N VAL A 250 -27.05 34.70 22.37
CA VAL A 250 -25.94 34.01 21.68
C VAL A 250 -25.09 35.10 21.06
N SER A 251 -23.81 35.18 21.40
CA SER A 251 -22.94 36.26 20.89
C SER A 251 -22.72 36.17 19.37
N PRO A 252 -22.36 37.27 18.68
CA PRO A 252 -22.00 37.25 17.26
C PRO A 252 -20.88 36.24 16.95
N THR A 253 -19.88 36.15 17.83
CA THR A 253 -18.79 35.17 17.73
C THR A 253 -19.31 33.73 17.83
N GLU A 254 -20.12 33.44 18.85
CA GLU A 254 -20.69 32.11 19.06
C GLU A 254 -21.59 31.70 17.87
N PHE A 255 -22.32 32.64 17.29
CA PHE A 255 -23.11 32.41 16.08
C PHE A 255 -22.24 31.98 14.88
N VAL A 256 -21.15 32.70 14.60
CA VAL A 256 -20.23 32.35 13.50
C VAL A 256 -19.57 31.00 13.76
N ILE A 257 -19.08 30.74 14.99
CA ILE A 257 -18.50 29.45 15.37
C ILE A 257 -19.51 28.31 15.17
N ALA A 258 -20.73 28.48 15.67
CA ALA A 258 -21.78 27.47 15.52
C ALA A 258 -22.11 27.21 14.04
N MET A 259 -22.09 28.24 13.20
CA MET A 259 -22.30 28.07 11.76
C MET A 259 -21.16 27.28 11.10
N LEU A 260 -19.90 27.59 11.44
CA LEU A 260 -18.73 26.86 10.93
C LEU A 260 -18.69 25.41 11.40
N ASP A 261 -19.15 25.14 12.63
CA ASP A 261 -19.27 23.78 13.16
C ASP A 261 -20.37 22.99 12.43
N VAL A 262 -21.50 23.62 12.08
CA VAL A 262 -22.53 23.00 11.23
C VAL A 262 -21.99 22.72 9.82
N GLU A 263 -21.19 23.62 9.25
CA GLU A 263 -20.52 23.40 7.96
C GLU A 263 -19.55 22.20 8.02
N ALA A 264 -18.82 22.06 9.13
CA ALA A 264 -17.97 20.90 9.39
C ALA A 264 -18.80 19.60 9.50
N ASP A 265 -19.95 19.65 10.18
CA ASP A 265 -20.88 18.52 10.25
C ASP A 265 -21.44 18.13 8.87
N GLN A 266 -21.77 19.11 8.01
CA GLN A 266 -22.21 18.85 6.63
C GLN A 266 -21.14 18.08 5.84
N ARG A 267 -19.86 18.50 5.94
CA ARG A 267 -18.73 17.79 5.29
C ARG A 267 -18.61 16.35 5.78
N ARG A 268 -18.63 16.13 7.11
CA ARG A 268 -18.52 14.78 7.70
C ARG A 268 -19.66 13.86 7.27
N VAL A 269 -20.91 14.36 7.29
CA VAL A 269 -22.08 13.59 6.88
C VAL A 269 -22.06 13.29 5.37
N ARG A 270 -21.57 14.22 4.54
CA ARG A 270 -21.39 13.99 3.10
C ARG A 270 -20.38 12.87 2.84
N ALA A 271 -19.21 12.93 3.48
CA ALA A 271 -18.22 11.86 3.38
C ALA A 271 -18.78 10.50 3.83
N LEU A 272 -19.58 10.45 4.89
CA LEU A 272 -20.26 9.21 5.33
C LEU A 272 -21.32 8.74 4.32
N ALA A 273 -22.08 9.66 3.73
CA ALA A 273 -23.12 9.33 2.75
C ALA A 273 -22.55 8.72 1.46
N ASP A 274 -21.39 9.19 1.00
CA ASP A 274 -20.73 8.65 -0.19
C ASP A 274 -20.19 7.23 0.06
N LEU A 275 -19.79 6.90 1.29
CA LEU A 275 -19.43 5.52 1.67
C LEU A 275 -20.61 4.56 1.65
N ARG A 276 -21.80 5.02 1.99
CA ARG A 276 -23.00 4.17 1.95
C ARG A 276 -23.37 3.77 0.52
N LYS A 277 -23.04 4.58 -0.49
CA LYS A 277 -23.25 4.18 -1.89
C LYS A 277 -22.47 2.90 -2.24
N SER A 278 -21.41 2.55 -1.48
CA SER A 278 -20.61 1.34 -1.70
C SER A 278 -20.87 0.16 -0.74
N ARG A 279 -21.52 0.32 0.43
CA ARG A 279 -21.85 -0.79 1.36
C ARG A 279 -23.27 -0.71 1.96
N ARG A 280 -24.02 -1.83 1.94
CA ARG A 280 -25.41 -1.95 2.45
C ARG A 280 -25.50 -2.95 3.61
N SER A 281 -25.73 -2.49 4.84
CA SER A 281 -26.77 -3.07 5.75
C SER A 281 -26.83 -2.45 7.16
N ALA A 282 -25.70 -2.26 7.88
CA ALA A 282 -25.75 -1.89 9.32
C ALA A 282 -25.59 -0.38 9.64
N GLU A 283 -24.77 0.37 8.90
CA GLU A 283 -24.47 1.80 9.18
C GLU A 283 -25.61 2.76 8.78
N GLY A 284 -26.69 2.24 8.18
CA GLY A 284 -27.78 3.04 7.65
C GLY A 284 -28.62 3.77 8.71
N VAL A 285 -28.62 3.27 9.94
CA VAL A 285 -29.27 3.91 11.11
C VAL A 285 -28.43 5.09 11.60
N SER A 286 -27.10 4.95 11.63
CA SER A 286 -26.16 6.01 12.03
C SER A 286 -26.25 7.23 11.11
N LEU A 287 -26.26 7.03 9.78
CA LEU A 287 -26.39 8.15 8.83
C LEU A 287 -27.73 8.90 8.99
N LYS A 288 -28.84 8.19 9.21
CA LYS A 288 -30.15 8.81 9.46
C LYS A 288 -30.14 9.63 10.76
N GLN A 289 -29.52 9.11 11.81
CA GLN A 289 -29.36 9.83 13.08
C GLN A 289 -28.50 11.10 12.91
N GLN A 290 -27.39 11.00 12.18
CA GLN A 290 -26.52 12.15 11.89
C GLN A 290 -27.24 13.22 11.05
N ARG A 291 -27.99 12.84 10.01
CA ARG A 291 -28.83 13.77 9.24
C ARG A 291 -29.91 14.44 10.09
N ARG A 292 -30.53 13.72 11.03
CA ARG A 292 -31.50 14.30 11.98
C ARG A 292 -30.84 15.32 12.92
N LYS A 293 -29.65 15.01 13.45
CA LYS A 293 -28.87 15.95 14.26
C LYS A 293 -28.52 17.20 13.46
N LEU A 294 -28.04 17.02 12.24
CA LEU A 294 -27.68 18.12 11.33
C LEU A 294 -28.88 19.01 11.01
N ASN A 295 -30.05 18.45 10.72
CA ASN A 295 -31.28 19.22 10.50
C ASN A 295 -31.69 20.05 11.71
N ARG A 296 -31.52 19.52 12.93
CA ARG A 296 -31.79 20.30 14.17
C ARG A 296 -30.81 21.47 14.30
N SER A 297 -29.53 21.25 14.04
CA SER A 297 -28.52 22.30 14.08
C SER A 297 -28.75 23.37 13.01
N ILE A 298 -29.08 22.97 11.78
CA ILE A 298 -29.45 23.89 10.69
C ILE A 298 -30.65 24.75 11.12
N LYS A 299 -31.70 24.14 11.69
CA LYS A 299 -32.87 24.88 12.17
C LYS A 299 -32.50 25.91 13.24
N ARG A 300 -31.62 25.58 14.19
CA ARG A 300 -31.10 26.52 15.20
C ARG A 300 -30.36 27.70 14.52
N ILE A 301 -29.51 27.42 13.55
CA ILE A 301 -28.79 28.47 12.79
C ILE A 301 -29.76 29.35 12.00
N ARG A 302 -30.86 28.81 11.45
CA ARG A 302 -31.88 29.63 10.76
C ARG A 302 -32.56 30.63 11.67
N THR A 303 -32.86 30.23 12.92
CA THR A 303 -33.41 31.17 13.91
C THR A 303 -32.42 32.28 14.23
N LEU A 304 -31.13 31.95 14.38
CA LEU A 304 -30.09 32.96 14.64
C LEU A 304 -29.83 33.85 13.41
N GLN A 305 -29.92 33.31 12.19
CA GLN A 305 -29.84 34.11 10.96
C GLN A 305 -30.98 35.14 10.85
N ALA A 306 -32.17 34.87 11.37
CA ALA A 306 -33.24 35.86 11.38
C ALA A 306 -32.85 37.12 12.18
N THR A 307 -32.05 36.97 13.23
CA THR A 307 -31.59 38.06 14.09
C THR A 307 -30.32 38.73 13.56
N TYR A 308 -29.31 37.93 13.17
CA TYR A 308 -27.98 38.43 12.80
C TYR A 308 -27.79 38.68 11.30
N MET A 309 -28.52 37.97 10.44
CA MET A 309 -28.28 37.96 9.01
C MET A 309 -29.56 37.69 8.18
N PRO A 310 -30.59 38.56 8.27
CA PRO A 310 -31.89 38.33 7.64
C PRO A 310 -31.83 38.23 6.10
N ALA A 311 -30.86 38.88 5.45
CA ALA A 311 -30.69 38.76 3.99
C ALA A 311 -30.33 37.33 3.55
N ALA A 312 -29.68 36.54 4.41
CA ALA A 312 -29.41 35.15 4.10
C ALA A 312 -30.69 34.31 3.99
N LEU A 313 -31.72 34.61 4.80
CA LEU A 313 -33.01 33.94 4.68
C LEU A 313 -33.73 34.33 3.39
N GLN A 314 -33.73 35.62 3.04
CA GLN A 314 -34.30 36.10 1.77
C GLN A 314 -33.64 35.45 0.55
N ARG A 315 -32.31 35.29 0.60
CA ARG A 315 -31.56 34.59 -0.44
C ARG A 315 -31.80 33.09 -0.48
N LEU A 316 -32.07 32.45 0.66
CA LEU A 316 -32.47 31.04 0.70
C LEU A 316 -33.86 30.83 0.10
N ASP A 317 -34.79 31.75 0.36
CA ASP A 317 -36.14 31.70 -0.19
C ASP A 317 -36.13 31.89 -1.72
N SER A 318 -35.26 32.77 -2.23
CA SER A 318 -35.09 32.97 -3.67
C SER A 318 -34.50 31.75 -4.38
N LEU A 319 -33.67 30.95 -3.69
CA LEU A 319 -33.09 29.71 -4.21
C LEU A 319 -34.10 28.56 -4.34
N LYS A 320 -35.34 28.69 -3.82
CA LYS A 320 -36.43 27.70 -3.92
C LYS A 320 -35.96 26.24 -3.71
N ILE A 321 -35.22 26.02 -2.63
CA ILE A 321 -34.62 24.71 -2.33
C ILE A 321 -35.75 23.68 -2.12
N SER A 322 -35.66 22.53 -2.81
CA SER A 322 -36.63 21.44 -2.65
C SER A 322 -36.65 20.92 -1.21
N GLN A 323 -37.84 20.59 -0.71
CA GLN A 323 -38.00 19.97 0.61
C GLN A 323 -37.31 18.58 0.71
N GLU A 324 -36.99 17.97 -0.43
CA GLU A 324 -36.27 16.70 -0.50
C GLU A 324 -34.74 16.86 -0.47
N THR A 325 -34.21 18.09 -0.48
CA THR A 325 -32.77 18.33 -0.41
C THR A 325 -32.18 17.76 0.89
N LEU A 326 -31.15 16.93 0.74
CA LEU A 326 -30.46 16.31 1.87
C LEU A 326 -29.77 17.35 2.75
N ALA A 327 -29.77 17.12 4.07
CA ALA A 327 -29.24 18.02 5.09
C ALA A 327 -27.79 18.48 4.81
N GLU A 328 -26.94 17.59 4.30
CA GLU A 328 -25.54 17.85 3.95
C GLU A 328 -25.32 18.69 2.68
N ARG A 329 -26.40 19.00 1.93
CA ARG A 329 -26.39 19.81 0.71
C ARG A 329 -27.15 21.13 0.84
N VAL A 330 -27.83 21.35 1.97
CA VAL A 330 -28.54 22.60 2.23
C VAL A 330 -27.52 23.73 2.38
N PRO A 331 -27.55 24.80 1.54
CA PRO A 331 -26.61 25.90 1.66
C PRO A 331 -26.78 26.63 2.99
N LEU A 332 -25.72 26.81 3.78
CA LEU A 332 -25.82 27.55 5.05
C LEU A 332 -25.87 29.06 4.83
N LEU A 333 -25.21 29.56 3.79
CA LEU A 333 -24.94 30.98 3.53
C LEU A 333 -24.25 31.65 4.73
N PRO A 334 -22.91 31.55 4.85
CA PRO A 334 -22.16 32.36 5.80
C PRO A 334 -22.14 33.85 5.43
N PRO A 335 -21.68 34.74 6.32
CA PRO A 335 -21.51 36.16 6.01
C PRO A 335 -20.78 36.39 4.67
N SER A 336 -19.72 35.63 4.41
CA SER A 336 -18.95 35.64 3.15
C SER A 336 -19.72 35.26 1.88
N ALA A 337 -20.89 34.61 2.01
CA ALA A 337 -21.72 34.21 0.87
C ALA A 337 -22.74 35.29 0.45
N LEU A 338 -22.90 36.35 1.24
CA LEU A 338 -23.74 37.49 0.89
C LEU A 338 -23.01 38.45 -0.03
N SER A 339 -23.77 39.16 -0.87
CA SER A 339 -23.25 40.22 -1.74
C SER A 339 -23.02 41.51 -0.97
N THR A 340 -22.12 42.37 -1.46
CA THR A 340 -21.84 43.67 -0.85
C THR A 340 -23.09 44.54 -0.69
N LEU A 341 -24.05 44.42 -1.61
CA LEU A 341 -25.36 45.10 -1.55
C LEU A 341 -26.23 44.57 -0.39
N GLU A 342 -26.24 43.26 -0.17
CA GLU A 342 -26.99 42.63 0.93
C GLU A 342 -26.40 43.00 2.30
N HIS A 343 -25.08 43.20 2.39
CA HIS A 343 -24.45 43.76 3.58
C HIS A 343 -24.86 45.21 3.81
N GLN A 344 -24.82 46.06 2.78
CA GLN A 344 -25.15 47.49 2.87
C GLN A 344 -26.61 47.76 3.20
N ASN A 345 -27.53 46.88 2.77
CA ASN A 345 -28.96 47.00 3.05
C ASN A 345 -29.35 46.59 4.50
N GLY A 346 -28.38 46.47 5.42
CA GLY A 346 -28.61 46.03 6.81
C GLY A 346 -28.96 44.54 6.93
N GLY A 347 -28.72 43.76 5.88
CA GLY A 347 -29.02 42.34 5.80
C GLY A 347 -28.06 41.44 6.58
N CYS A 348 -26.93 41.98 7.04
CA CYS A 348 -25.92 41.34 7.86
C CYS A 348 -25.40 42.35 8.88
N LYS A 349 -25.33 41.97 10.15
CA LYS A 349 -24.82 42.86 11.20
C LYS A 349 -23.33 43.14 11.06
N ASP A 350 -22.93 44.35 11.43
CA ASP A 350 -21.54 44.81 11.38
C ASP A 350 -20.63 43.94 12.26
N GLY A 351 -19.40 43.72 11.79
CA GLY A 351 -18.38 42.92 12.50
C GLY A 351 -18.41 41.42 12.24
N LEU A 352 -19.53 40.84 11.78
CA LEU A 352 -19.62 39.38 11.49
C LEU A 352 -18.64 38.92 10.40
N VAL A 353 -18.39 39.77 9.41
CA VAL A 353 -17.46 39.47 8.30
C VAL A 353 -16.02 39.40 8.80
N GLU A 354 -15.62 40.25 9.74
CA GLU A 354 -14.26 40.24 10.30
C GLU A 354 -14.03 39.05 11.22
N ILE A 355 -15.03 38.68 12.03
CA ILE A 355 -14.98 37.47 12.86
C ILE A 355 -14.88 36.24 11.95
N GLU A 356 -15.69 36.16 10.87
CA GLU A 356 -15.56 35.07 9.90
C GLU A 356 -14.16 35.07 9.26
N ARG A 357 -13.65 36.23 8.82
CA ARG A 357 -12.32 36.33 8.20
C ARG A 357 -11.22 35.77 9.10
N GLY A 358 -11.19 36.15 10.38
CA GLY A 358 -10.19 35.64 11.33
C GLY A 358 -10.32 34.14 11.58
N LEU A 359 -11.55 33.63 11.70
CA LEU A 359 -11.79 32.19 11.86
C LEU A 359 -11.43 31.40 10.59
N ARG A 360 -11.69 31.93 9.39
CA ARG A 360 -11.33 31.29 8.12
C ARG A 360 -9.82 31.27 7.89
N ASP A 361 -9.08 32.32 8.27
CA ASP A 361 -7.61 32.32 8.24
C ASP A 361 -7.03 31.20 9.11
N ALA A 362 -7.51 31.10 10.36
CA ALA A 362 -7.11 30.05 11.28
C ALA A 362 -7.51 28.65 10.78
N GLN A 363 -8.66 28.52 10.10
CA GLN A 363 -9.09 27.27 9.46
C GLN A 363 -8.19 26.87 8.31
N CYS A 364 -7.73 27.79 7.46
CA CYS A 364 -6.78 27.52 6.38
C CYS A 364 -5.47 26.96 6.94
N ARG A 365 -4.88 27.64 7.92
CA ARG A 365 -3.66 27.21 8.60
C ARG A 365 -3.82 25.82 9.22
N SER A 366 -4.83 25.66 10.08
CA SER A 366 -5.07 24.39 10.80
C SER A 366 -5.41 23.23 9.85
N ALA A 367 -6.15 23.49 8.76
CA ALA A 367 -6.48 22.47 7.76
C ALA A 367 -5.26 22.06 6.94
N LEU A 368 -4.36 22.99 6.62
CA LEU A 368 -3.12 22.69 5.91
C LEU A 368 -2.18 21.82 6.77
N THR A 369 -1.96 22.17 8.03
CA THR A 369 -1.17 21.36 8.97
C THR A 369 -1.78 19.96 9.16
N ALA A 370 -3.11 19.89 9.31
CA ALA A 370 -3.79 18.60 9.40
C ALA A 370 -3.66 17.78 8.11
N LEU A 371 -3.72 18.42 6.93
CA LEU A 371 -3.54 17.77 5.63
C LEU A 371 -2.13 17.18 5.50
N GLN A 372 -1.09 17.96 5.80
CA GLN A 372 0.30 17.51 5.83
C GLN A 372 0.46 16.28 6.76
N LEU A 373 -0.08 16.36 7.98
CA LEU A 373 -0.02 15.25 8.93
C LEU A 373 -0.70 13.98 8.38
N GLN A 374 -1.90 14.12 7.78
CA GLN A 374 -2.58 12.96 7.20
C GLN A 374 -1.82 12.37 6.00
N LEU A 375 -1.13 13.19 5.21
CA LEU A 375 -0.28 12.73 4.11
C LEU A 375 0.99 12.01 4.59
N HIS A 376 1.57 12.44 5.72
CA HIS A 376 2.65 11.69 6.38
C HIS A 376 2.17 10.33 6.89
N VAL A 377 1.00 10.29 7.53
CA VAL A 377 0.38 9.03 7.96
C VAL A 377 0.10 8.13 6.75
N LYS A 378 -0.38 8.69 5.63
CA LYS A 378 -0.58 7.93 4.37
C LYS A 378 0.70 7.26 3.91
N SER A 379 1.79 8.03 3.82
CA SER A 379 3.10 7.52 3.40
C SER A 379 3.56 6.35 4.28
N ARG A 380 3.47 6.51 5.61
CA ARG A 380 3.83 5.43 6.55
C ARG A 380 2.93 4.20 6.43
N LEU A 381 1.63 4.36 6.22
CA LEU A 381 0.70 3.25 6.00
C LEU A 381 1.00 2.48 4.71
N LEU A 382 1.37 3.17 3.63
CA LEU A 382 1.77 2.54 2.37
C LEU A 382 3.07 1.75 2.53
N THR A 383 4.08 2.33 3.19
CA THR A 383 5.34 1.64 3.51
C THR A 383 5.10 0.42 4.40
N TYR A 384 4.23 0.54 5.40
CA TYR A 384 3.84 -0.58 6.26
C TYR A 384 3.16 -1.69 5.46
N LYS A 385 2.19 -1.37 4.58
CA LYS A 385 1.51 -2.34 3.70
C LYS A 385 2.54 -3.07 2.85
N LYS A 386 3.44 -2.34 2.18
CA LYS A 386 4.49 -2.91 1.32
C LYS A 386 5.42 -3.85 2.08
N ASN A 387 5.84 -3.49 3.28
CA ASN A 387 6.85 -4.24 4.02
C ASN A 387 6.26 -5.43 4.81
N ASN A 388 5.05 -5.30 5.34
CA ASN A 388 4.53 -6.24 6.35
C ASN A 388 3.28 -7.01 5.91
N SER A 389 2.51 -6.53 4.92
CA SER A 389 1.30 -7.23 4.49
C SER A 389 1.65 -8.31 3.47
N ARG A 390 1.45 -9.57 3.86
CA ARG A 390 1.74 -10.77 3.03
C ARG A 390 0.55 -11.71 2.84
N ALA A 391 -0.44 -11.65 3.73
CA ALA A 391 -1.65 -12.48 3.67
C ALA A 391 -2.88 -11.65 3.27
N GLN A 392 -3.85 -12.28 2.61
CA GLN A 392 -5.08 -11.64 2.12
C GLN A 392 -5.82 -10.85 3.21
N THR A 393 -5.95 -11.43 4.42
CA THR A 393 -6.58 -10.77 5.57
C THR A 393 -5.83 -9.51 5.99
N MET A 394 -4.50 -9.57 6.03
CA MET A 394 -3.66 -8.43 6.40
C MET A 394 -3.70 -7.34 5.33
N ASN A 395 -3.72 -7.71 4.05
CA ASN A 395 -3.85 -6.77 2.94
C ASN A 395 -5.19 -6.03 3.02
N THR A 396 -6.29 -6.76 3.24
CA THR A 396 -7.63 -6.18 3.40
C THR A 396 -7.69 -5.18 4.58
N ARG A 397 -7.08 -5.53 5.72
CA ARG A 397 -6.99 -4.65 6.89
C ARG A 397 -6.16 -3.40 6.61
N SER A 398 -4.98 -3.54 6.01
CA SER A 398 -4.13 -2.41 5.62
C SER A 398 -4.83 -1.49 4.62
N ARG A 399 -5.51 -2.05 3.62
CA ARG A 399 -6.29 -1.29 2.64
C ARG A 399 -7.41 -0.50 3.32
N THR A 400 -8.12 -1.12 4.26
CA THR A 400 -9.16 -0.42 5.04
C THR A 400 -8.58 0.77 5.82
N LEU A 401 -7.37 0.66 6.39
CA LEU A 401 -6.72 1.76 7.10
C LEU A 401 -6.27 2.87 6.15
N VAL A 402 -5.75 2.52 4.96
CA VAL A 402 -5.40 3.49 3.91
C VAL A 402 -6.65 4.23 3.46
N ASP A 403 -7.76 3.53 3.15
CA ASP A 403 -9.04 4.13 2.75
C ASP A 403 -9.58 5.08 3.83
N GLN A 404 -9.42 4.73 5.11
CA GLN A 404 -9.82 5.59 6.22
C GLN A 404 -8.97 6.87 6.29
N ASN A 405 -7.66 6.77 6.06
CA ASN A 405 -6.78 7.93 6.02
C ASN A 405 -7.05 8.82 4.81
N GLU A 406 -7.30 8.25 3.62
CA GLU A 406 -7.65 9.02 2.42
C GLU A 406 -8.92 9.86 2.63
N ARG A 407 -9.91 9.36 3.36
CA ARG A 407 -11.09 10.15 3.74
C ARG A 407 -10.73 11.35 4.61
N LYS A 408 -9.78 11.18 5.54
CA LYS A 408 -9.29 12.29 6.37
C LYS A 408 -8.57 13.34 5.52
N VAL A 409 -7.74 12.90 4.56
CA VAL A 409 -7.10 13.78 3.57
C VAL A 409 -8.14 14.59 2.81
N LEU A 410 -9.17 13.93 2.27
CA LEU A 410 -10.26 14.60 1.56
C LEU A 410 -10.98 15.63 2.44
N LEU A 411 -11.35 15.26 3.67
CA LEU A 411 -12.02 16.18 4.61
C LEU A 411 -11.16 17.41 4.95
N CYS A 412 -9.85 17.24 5.16
CA CYS A 412 -8.93 18.35 5.38
C CYS A 412 -8.82 19.25 4.14
N SER A 413 -8.72 18.65 2.94
CA SER A 413 -8.65 19.40 1.68
C SER A 413 -9.94 20.20 1.40
N GLU A 414 -11.11 19.62 1.66
CA GLU A 414 -12.39 20.32 1.52
C GLU A 414 -12.54 21.45 2.53
N LYS A 415 -12.08 21.25 3.78
CA LYS A 415 -12.07 22.30 4.81
C LYS A 415 -11.22 23.48 4.36
N TYR A 416 -10.01 23.22 3.87
CA TYR A 416 -9.12 24.25 3.33
C TYR A 416 -9.76 25.00 2.15
N GLN A 417 -10.26 24.27 1.15
CA GLN A 417 -10.86 24.89 -0.03
C GLN A 417 -12.12 25.70 0.30
N THR A 418 -12.92 25.25 1.27
CA THR A 418 -14.12 26.00 1.69
C THR A 418 -13.73 27.30 2.40
N ALA A 419 -12.74 27.25 3.30
CA ALA A 419 -12.24 28.43 3.98
C ALA A 419 -11.56 29.42 3.01
N TRP A 420 -10.76 28.91 2.08
CA TRP A 420 -10.12 29.70 1.03
C TRP A 420 -11.15 30.41 0.12
N LYS A 421 -12.22 29.70 -0.29
CA LYS A 421 -13.32 30.30 -1.07
C LYS A 421 -14.02 31.42 -0.29
N ALA A 422 -14.30 31.21 1.00
CA ALA A 422 -14.90 32.22 1.86
C ALA A 422 -14.01 33.48 1.97
N LEU A 423 -12.71 33.30 2.20
CA LEU A 423 -11.75 34.41 2.22
C LEU A 423 -11.68 35.15 0.88
N THR A 424 -11.81 34.42 -0.24
CA THR A 424 -11.80 35.01 -1.59
C THR A 424 -13.01 35.88 -1.84
N LEU A 425 -14.18 35.44 -1.36
CA LEU A 425 -15.41 36.22 -1.44
C LEU A 425 -15.33 37.49 -0.58
N ILE A 426 -14.78 37.39 0.64
CA ILE A 426 -14.59 38.55 1.54
C ILE A 426 -13.60 39.56 0.95
N ALA A 427 -12.47 39.11 0.40
CA ALA A 427 -11.43 39.98 -0.15
C ALA A 427 -11.79 40.57 -1.53
N GLY A 428 -12.78 40.01 -2.22
CA GLY A 428 -13.21 40.41 -3.56
C GLY A 428 -12.23 40.00 -4.67
N GLY A 429 -11.45 38.94 -4.47
CA GLY A 429 -10.48 38.43 -5.46
C GLY A 429 -9.40 37.53 -4.86
N ALA A 430 -8.89 36.60 -5.65
CA ALA A 430 -7.88 35.63 -5.20
C ALA A 430 -6.49 36.27 -4.98
N ASP A 431 -6.18 37.35 -5.70
CA ASP A 431 -4.86 38.00 -5.69
C ASP A 431 -4.56 38.79 -4.40
N LYS A 432 -5.57 38.99 -3.54
CA LYS A 432 -5.45 39.75 -2.29
C LYS A 432 -5.27 38.88 -1.05
N ILE A 433 -5.14 37.56 -1.22
CA ILE A 433 -5.08 36.59 -0.13
C ILE A 433 -3.68 35.97 -0.10
N SER A 434 -3.09 35.84 1.09
CA SER A 434 -1.80 35.17 1.29
C SER A 434 -1.83 33.67 0.97
N TRP A 435 -2.99 33.03 1.15
CA TRP A 435 -3.21 31.61 0.92
C TRP A 435 -3.38 31.27 -0.57
N ARG A 436 -2.59 30.29 -1.03
CA ARG A 436 -2.69 29.73 -2.39
C ARG A 436 -3.89 28.80 -2.53
N LYS A 437 -4.46 28.75 -3.73
CA LYS A 437 -5.52 27.78 -4.06
C LYS A 437 -4.95 26.36 -4.00
N LEU A 438 -5.54 25.49 -3.19
CA LEU A 438 -5.16 24.08 -3.11
C LEU A 438 -5.74 23.32 -4.30
N GLU A 439 -4.88 22.89 -5.22
CA GLU A 439 -5.27 22.03 -6.34
C GLU A 439 -5.18 20.56 -5.97
N LYS A 440 -5.92 19.69 -6.69
CA LYS A 440 -5.83 18.25 -6.47
C LYS A 440 -4.41 17.73 -6.71
N ALA A 441 -3.69 18.35 -7.66
CA ALA A 441 -2.30 18.03 -7.97
C ALA A 441 -1.35 18.32 -6.80
N ASP A 442 -1.69 19.21 -5.88
CA ASP A 442 -0.84 19.56 -4.74
C ASP A 442 -0.92 18.53 -3.61
N ILE A 443 -2.01 17.73 -3.56
CA ILE A 443 -2.26 16.74 -2.50
C ILE A 443 -1.45 15.47 -2.77
N ARG A 444 -0.15 15.53 -2.49
CA ARG A 444 0.79 14.42 -2.67
C ARG A 444 1.58 14.19 -1.38
N CYS A 445 1.87 12.92 -1.09
CA CYS A 445 2.77 12.55 -0.01
C CYS A 445 4.15 13.18 -0.23
N MET A 446 4.86 13.46 0.86
CA MET A 446 6.30 13.73 0.78
C MET A 446 6.98 12.44 0.28
N GLU A 447 7.46 12.49 -0.96
CA GLU A 447 8.15 11.36 -1.60
C GLU A 447 9.66 11.64 -1.60
N GLU A 448 10.43 10.66 -1.15
CA GLU A 448 11.88 10.70 -1.32
C GLU A 448 12.21 10.63 -2.82
N PRO A 449 13.21 11.41 -3.31
CA PRO A 449 13.57 11.44 -4.73
C PRO A 449 13.81 10.05 -5.33
N GLU A 450 14.32 9.11 -4.54
CA GLU A 450 14.59 7.73 -4.94
C GLU A 450 13.32 6.92 -5.27
N ASP A 451 12.23 7.12 -4.52
CA ASP A 451 10.98 6.41 -4.75
C ASP A 451 10.27 6.91 -6.02
N VAL A 452 10.41 8.20 -6.34
CA VAL A 452 9.95 8.78 -7.61
C VAL A 452 10.72 8.17 -8.78
N LEU A 453 12.05 8.13 -8.69
CA LEU A 453 12.92 7.54 -9.72
C LEU A 453 12.64 6.05 -9.92
N ARG A 454 12.39 5.30 -8.84
CA ARG A 454 12.01 3.89 -8.90
C ARG A 454 10.69 3.72 -9.65
N ARG A 455 9.68 4.54 -9.36
CA ARG A 455 8.35 4.46 -9.99
C ARG A 455 8.41 4.83 -11.47
N GLU A 456 9.17 5.87 -11.83
CA GLU A 456 9.45 6.21 -13.23
C GLU A 456 10.20 5.09 -13.95
N GLY A 457 11.17 4.45 -13.29
CA GLY A 457 11.91 3.32 -13.82
C GLY A 457 11.01 2.12 -14.11
N ILE A 458 10.05 1.82 -13.23
CA ILE A 458 9.02 0.80 -13.45
C ILE A 458 8.15 1.17 -14.65
N ARG A 459 7.61 2.40 -14.69
CA ARG A 459 6.78 2.86 -15.82
C ARG A 459 7.50 2.77 -17.16
N ARG A 460 8.78 3.17 -17.21
CA ARG A 460 9.61 3.06 -18.44
C ARG A 460 9.79 1.61 -18.87
N ARG A 461 10.01 0.68 -17.92
CA ARG A 461 10.13 -0.76 -18.21
C ARG A 461 8.80 -1.33 -18.72
N GLU A 462 7.68 -0.95 -18.14
CA GLU A 462 6.33 -1.36 -18.59
C GLU A 462 6.02 -0.82 -19.98
N GLU A 463 6.30 0.46 -20.24
CA GLU A 463 6.16 1.07 -21.57
C GLU A 463 7.07 0.40 -22.61
N GLN A 464 8.26 -0.05 -22.21
CA GLN A 464 9.18 -0.76 -23.09
C GLN A 464 8.75 -2.21 -23.32
N ALA A 465 8.24 -2.88 -22.29
CA ALA A 465 7.65 -4.22 -22.41
C ALA A 465 6.38 -4.21 -23.26
N ALA A 466 5.55 -3.16 -23.16
CA ALA A 466 4.40 -2.95 -24.04
C ALA A 466 4.84 -2.76 -25.49
N ARG A 467 5.82 -1.89 -25.75
CA ARG A 467 6.40 -1.70 -27.09
C ARG A 467 6.97 -2.99 -27.69
N ASN A 468 7.69 -3.79 -26.89
CA ASN A 468 8.25 -5.05 -27.34
C ASN A 468 7.15 -6.10 -27.64
N ARG A 469 6.05 -6.11 -26.86
CA ARG A 469 4.87 -6.95 -27.15
C ARG A 469 4.18 -6.54 -28.44
N ASP A 470 3.98 -5.24 -28.67
CA ASP A 470 3.38 -4.72 -29.90
C ASP A 470 4.21 -5.06 -31.14
N LEU A 471 5.54 -4.96 -31.03
CA LEU A 471 6.48 -5.39 -32.08
C LEU A 471 6.37 -6.90 -32.37
N GLY A 472 6.22 -7.74 -31.33
CA GLY A 472 6.00 -9.17 -31.48
C GLY A 472 4.68 -9.51 -32.18
N LEU A 473 3.61 -8.79 -31.86
CA LEU A 473 2.30 -8.94 -32.52
C LEU A 473 2.35 -8.52 -34.00
N GLN A 474 3.04 -7.42 -34.32
CA GLN A 474 3.24 -6.98 -35.71
C GLN A 474 4.04 -8.01 -36.53
N GLN A 475 5.08 -8.62 -35.96
CA GLN A 475 5.84 -9.68 -36.62
C GLN A 475 5.01 -10.95 -36.87
N ALA A 476 3.99 -11.20 -36.04
CA ALA A 476 3.03 -12.29 -36.21
C ALA A 476 1.83 -11.94 -37.13
N GLY A 477 1.79 -10.74 -37.72
CA GLY A 477 0.70 -10.28 -38.58
C GLY A 477 -0.61 -9.99 -37.84
N LEU A 478 -0.57 -9.82 -36.52
CA LEU A 478 -1.71 -9.52 -35.67
C LEU A 478 -1.78 -8.01 -35.37
N PRO A 479 -2.98 -7.41 -35.28
CA PRO A 479 -3.11 -6.01 -34.91
C PRO A 479 -2.63 -5.78 -33.46
N PRO A 480 -2.06 -4.61 -33.15
CA PRO A 480 -1.69 -4.27 -31.79
C PRO A 480 -2.93 -4.29 -30.89
N LEU A 481 -2.76 -4.81 -29.68
CA LEU A 481 -3.85 -4.84 -28.71
C LEU A 481 -4.28 -3.40 -28.39
N PRO A 482 -5.59 -3.15 -28.15
CA PRO A 482 -6.03 -1.88 -27.62
C PRO A 482 -5.23 -1.59 -26.36
N ARG A 483 -4.51 -0.47 -26.33
CA ARG A 483 -3.97 0.01 -25.06
C ARG A 483 -5.17 0.13 -24.13
N PRO A 484 -5.06 -0.28 -22.86
CA PRO A 484 -6.09 0.04 -21.90
C PRO A 484 -6.30 1.56 -22.03
N THR A 485 -7.47 1.97 -22.50
CA THR A 485 -7.95 3.29 -22.14
C THR A 485 -7.87 3.30 -20.62
N GLU A 486 -7.35 4.37 -20.03
CA GLU A 486 -7.21 4.55 -18.56
C GLU A 486 -8.56 4.47 -17.79
N GLU A 487 -9.57 3.79 -18.33
CA GLU A 487 -10.85 3.46 -17.73
C GLU A 487 -10.90 2.06 -17.08
N MET A 488 -9.86 1.23 -17.18
CA MET A 488 -9.84 -0.06 -16.49
C MET A 488 -8.40 -0.41 -16.10
N ASP A 489 -7.91 0.13 -14.99
CA ASP A 489 -7.25 -0.65 -13.93
C ASP A 489 -6.80 0.30 -12.80
N ASN A 490 -7.50 0.25 -11.67
CA ASN A 490 -6.96 0.71 -10.38
C ASN A 490 -7.22 -0.39 -9.33
N SER A 491 -7.12 -1.63 -9.79
CA SER A 491 -6.74 -2.75 -8.94
C SER A 491 -5.23 -2.84 -9.07
N GLU A 492 -4.50 -2.43 -8.04
CA GLU A 492 -3.19 -3.02 -7.79
C GLU A 492 -3.41 -4.51 -7.43
N ASP A 493 -3.83 -5.31 -8.41
CA ASP A 493 -3.98 -6.77 -8.33
C ASP A 493 -2.96 -7.36 -9.33
N GLU A 494 -1.67 -7.25 -9.02
CA GLU A 494 -0.79 -8.38 -9.30
C GLU A 494 -1.18 -9.45 -8.29
N ASP A 495 -2.17 -10.27 -8.65
CA ASP A 495 -2.41 -11.65 -8.19
C ASP A 495 -3.79 -12.08 -8.71
N GLY A 496 -3.82 -12.84 -9.81
CA GLY A 496 -5.07 -13.29 -10.40
C GLY A 496 -4.91 -14.48 -11.35
N GLU A 497 -4.67 -15.66 -10.80
CA GLU A 497 -5.40 -16.85 -11.25
C GLU A 497 -6.51 -17.09 -10.23
N ASP A 498 -7.77 -16.82 -10.59
CA ASP A 498 -8.82 -17.84 -10.50
C ASP A 498 -10.17 -17.38 -11.07
N GLN A 499 -10.82 -18.36 -11.69
CA GLN A 499 -12.07 -18.28 -12.43
C GLN A 499 -13.28 -18.05 -11.52
N ARG A 500 -14.18 -17.15 -11.93
CA ARG A 500 -15.65 -17.33 -11.81
C ARG A 500 -16.38 -16.25 -12.61
N ALA A 501 -16.79 -16.62 -13.81
CA ALA A 501 -17.93 -16.01 -14.47
C ALA A 501 -19.19 -16.72 -13.97
N GLU A 502 -20.17 -15.96 -13.46
CA GLU A 502 -21.51 -15.91 -14.03
C GLU A 502 -22.41 -14.92 -13.26
N ASP A 503 -23.19 -14.20 -14.07
CA ASP A 503 -24.44 -13.47 -13.79
C ASP A 503 -24.43 -12.17 -12.97
N LEU A 504 -24.71 -11.07 -13.69
CA LEU A 504 -25.83 -10.14 -13.43
C LEU A 504 -25.84 -9.01 -14.50
N SER A 505 -26.42 -9.30 -15.66
CA SER A 505 -26.75 -8.27 -16.65
C SER A 505 -28.12 -7.64 -16.34
N SER A 506 -28.14 -6.43 -15.80
CA SER A 506 -29.15 -5.39 -16.13
C SER A 506 -28.92 -4.12 -15.29
N ALA A 507 -28.17 -3.15 -15.82
CA ALA A 507 -28.21 -1.78 -15.32
C ALA A 507 -28.03 -0.77 -16.47
N HIS A 508 -28.92 0.21 -16.51
CA HIS A 508 -29.17 1.19 -17.58
C HIS A 508 -27.93 2.03 -17.98
N PRO A 509 -27.73 2.33 -19.28
CA PRO A 509 -26.54 3.03 -19.81
C PRO A 509 -26.28 4.44 -19.25
N ASP A 510 -27.31 5.16 -18.78
CA ASP A 510 -27.16 6.52 -18.25
C ASP A 510 -26.40 6.59 -16.92
N ARG A 511 -26.36 5.49 -16.15
CA ARG A 511 -25.63 5.43 -14.87
C ARG A 511 -24.12 5.30 -15.04
N GLN A 512 -23.65 4.71 -16.13
CA GLN A 512 -22.22 4.61 -16.43
C GLN A 512 -21.66 5.94 -16.93
N MET A 513 -22.46 6.74 -17.66
CA MET A 513 -22.01 8.02 -18.21
C MET A 513 -21.78 9.08 -17.12
N ALA A 514 -22.66 9.19 -16.12
CA ALA A 514 -22.48 10.13 -15.00
C ALA A 514 -21.33 9.73 -14.05
N ALA A 515 -21.03 8.44 -13.91
CA ALA A 515 -19.86 7.96 -13.17
C ALA A 515 -18.55 8.15 -13.96
N ARG A 516 -18.60 8.04 -15.30
CA ARG A 516 -17.50 8.36 -16.21
C ARG A 516 -17.17 9.86 -16.22
N GLU A 517 -18.16 10.75 -16.21
CA GLU A 517 -17.92 12.20 -16.10
C GLU A 517 -17.33 12.61 -14.75
N ALA A 518 -17.72 11.96 -13.65
CA ALA A 518 -17.14 12.19 -12.33
C ALA A 518 -15.69 11.70 -12.20
N ASN A 519 -15.32 10.64 -12.96
CA ASN A 519 -13.97 10.07 -12.99
C ASN A 519 -13.05 10.65 -14.08
N ALA A 520 -13.59 11.23 -15.16
CA ALA A 520 -12.83 11.86 -16.23
C ALA A 520 -12.16 13.19 -15.79
N LEU A 521 -12.56 13.75 -14.65
CA LEU A 521 -12.01 14.97 -14.03
C LEU A 521 -10.70 14.74 -13.23
N PHE A 522 -10.04 13.59 -13.41
CA PHE A 522 -8.81 13.19 -12.73
C PHE A 522 -7.66 12.87 -13.70
N LYS A 523 -7.46 13.72 -14.71
CA LYS A 523 -6.35 13.58 -15.66
C LYS A 523 -5.44 14.79 -15.59
N HIS A 524 -4.13 14.49 -15.72
CA HIS A 524 -2.96 15.37 -15.75
C HIS A 524 -2.20 15.53 -14.42
N GLY A 525 -1.08 14.84 -14.34
CA GLY A 525 0.05 15.18 -13.49
C GLY A 525 1.28 15.39 -14.37
N GLU A 526 1.66 16.65 -14.58
CA GLU A 526 2.87 17.03 -15.32
C GLU A 526 4.15 16.59 -14.61
N SER A 527 5.14 16.24 -15.43
CA SER A 527 6.51 15.96 -15.05
C SER A 527 7.24 17.24 -14.66
N ARG A 528 7.54 17.42 -13.37
CA ARG A 528 8.72 18.17 -12.91
C ARG A 528 8.94 17.99 -11.42
N ARG A 529 10.22 17.98 -11.05
CA ARG A 529 10.82 17.80 -9.71
C ARG A 529 10.45 18.93 -8.72
N ASN A 530 9.18 19.13 -8.41
CA ASN A 530 8.77 20.12 -7.42
C ASN A 530 8.07 19.42 -6.27
N MET A 531 8.64 19.49 -5.05
CA MET A 531 7.87 19.23 -3.84
C MET A 531 6.64 20.13 -3.88
N SER A 532 5.47 19.57 -3.55
CA SER A 532 4.24 20.37 -3.50
C SER A 532 4.44 21.54 -2.54
N TRP A 533 3.93 22.72 -2.90
CA TRP A 533 4.10 23.94 -2.11
C TRP A 533 3.53 23.79 -0.69
N ILE A 534 2.59 22.85 -0.50
CA ILE A 534 2.07 22.48 0.81
C ILE A 534 3.18 22.00 1.76
N TRP A 535 4.35 21.60 1.25
CA TRP A 535 5.49 21.15 2.06
C TRP A 535 6.58 22.21 2.23
N THR A 536 6.63 23.22 1.36
CA THR A 536 7.71 24.21 1.35
C THR A 536 7.36 25.48 2.11
N ASN A 537 6.08 25.87 2.13
CA ASN A 537 5.65 27.10 2.78
C ASN A 537 4.39 26.83 3.60
N ALA A 538 4.53 26.75 4.92
CA ALA A 538 3.41 26.99 5.82
C ALA A 538 3.06 28.50 5.78
N GLY A 539 2.42 28.95 4.69
CA GLY A 539 1.70 30.22 4.67
C GLY A 539 2.49 31.53 4.55
N ASP A 540 3.82 31.52 4.43
CA ASP A 540 4.58 32.77 4.23
C ASP A 540 4.78 33.08 2.75
N SER A 541 4.02 34.06 2.28
CA SER A 541 4.30 34.86 1.08
C SER A 541 4.65 36.30 1.46
N ALA A 542 5.30 36.51 2.60
CA ALA A 542 5.73 37.82 3.08
C ALA A 542 7.18 38.18 2.68
N GLU A 543 8.00 37.24 2.19
CA GLU A 543 9.43 37.48 1.87
C GLU A 543 9.70 37.82 0.40
N ALA A 544 8.76 38.44 -0.32
CA ALA A 544 8.96 38.83 -1.73
C ALA A 544 9.17 40.34 -1.95
N VAL A 545 9.50 41.13 -0.93
CA VAL A 545 9.65 42.60 -1.07
C VAL A 545 10.97 43.18 -0.50
N GLU A 546 11.89 42.40 0.08
CA GLU A 546 13.15 42.95 0.62
C GLU A 546 14.43 42.59 -0.17
N GLU A 547 14.34 42.40 -1.48
CA GLU A 547 15.52 42.51 -2.37
C GLU A 547 15.28 43.65 -3.36
N GLY A 548 15.60 44.85 -2.92
CA GLY A 548 15.46 46.07 -3.70
C GLY A 548 15.84 47.33 -2.94
N LEU A 549 17.03 47.35 -2.33
CA LEU A 549 17.83 48.55 -2.08
C LEU A 549 19.30 48.19 -1.83
#